data_AF-A0A954F9F9-F1
#
_entry.id   AF-A0A954F9F9-F1
#
_cell.length_a   1.000
_cell.length_b   1.000
_cell.length_c   1.000
_cell.angle_alpha   90.00
_cell.angle_beta   90.00
_cell.angle_gamma   90.00
#
_symmetry.space_group_name_H-M   'P 1'
#
loop_
_entity.id
_entity.type
_entity.pdbx_description
1 polymer ?
#
loop_
_entity_poly.entity_id
_entity_poly.type
_entity_poly.pdbx_seq_one_letter_code
_entity_poly.pdbx_strand_id
1 'polypeptide(L)'
;MKQGLHLRPISEIVRIARDYTCDLKISNGDQSGNAKEVYDLLELKAMPDTQLVLEANGDDASKLMEEIVQFFESGYKKFEELSDLPD
;
A
#
# COMPACT_ATOMS: atom_id res chain seq x y z
N MET A 1 -10.07 15.55 -7.76
CA MET A 1 -8.92 15.04 -8.53
C MET A 1 -8.58 13.67 -7.98
N LYS A 2 -8.35 12.66 -8.81
CA LYS A 2 -7.81 11.37 -8.31
C LYS A 2 -6.41 11.67 -7.77
N GLN A 3 -6.22 11.57 -6.47
CA GLN A 3 -4.89 11.63 -5.86
C GLN A 3 -4.33 10.20 -5.99
N GLY A 4 -3.10 10.04 -6.51
CA GLY A 4 -2.48 8.73 -6.72
C GLY A 4 -2.24 7.98 -5.41
N LEU A 5 -1.08 7.35 -5.24
CA LEU A 5 -0.71 6.78 -3.95
C LEU A 5 -0.27 7.90 -2.99
N HIS A 6 -1.26 8.51 -2.32
CA HIS A 6 -1.10 9.62 -1.37
C HIS A 6 -1.19 9.12 0.08
N LEU A 7 -1.06 10.00 1.07
CA LEU A 7 -0.97 9.64 2.49
C LEU A 7 -2.05 8.66 2.98
N ARG A 8 -3.32 8.85 2.58
CA ARG A 8 -4.41 7.99 3.05
C ARG A 8 -4.25 6.52 2.64
N PRO A 9 -4.17 6.16 1.34
CA PRO A 9 -3.92 4.77 0.95
C PRO A 9 -2.54 4.28 1.39
N ILE A 10 -1.52 5.15 1.51
CA ILE A 10 -0.21 4.76 2.04
C ILE A 10 -0.32 4.28 3.49
N SER A 11 -1.04 5.01 4.35
CA SER A 11 -1.20 4.63 5.75
C SER A 11 -1.87 3.26 5.90
N GLU A 12 -2.86 2.95 5.06
CA GLU A 12 -3.50 1.63 5.06
C GLU A 12 -2.58 0.53 4.55
N ILE A 13 -1.80 0.77 3.48
CA ILE A 13 -0.77 -0.19 3.04
C ILE A 13 0.21 -0.48 4.18
N VAL A 14 0.66 0.56 4.89
CA VAL A 14 1.60 0.41 6.01
C VAL A 14 0.96 -0.36 7.16
N ARG A 15 -0.31 -0.10 7.46
CA ARG A 15 -1.06 -0.84 8.48
C ARG A 15 -1.13 -2.33 8.11
N ILE A 16 -1.62 -2.64 6.91
CA ILE A 16 -1.69 -4.00 6.39
C ILE A 16 -0.31 -4.66 6.43
N ALA A 17 0.72 -4.03 5.85
CA ALA A 17 2.07 -4.60 5.79
C ALA A 17 2.67 -4.90 7.17
N ARG A 18 2.33 -4.12 8.20
CA ARG A 18 2.82 -4.33 9.58
C ARG A 18 2.09 -5.44 10.32
N ASP A 19 0.93 -5.88 9.87
CA ASP A 19 0.21 -7.03 10.42
C ASP A 19 0.86 -8.37 9.99
N TYR A 20 1.82 -8.33 9.05
CA TYR A 20 2.53 -9.49 8.53
C TYR A 20 4.03 -9.46 8.86
N THR A 21 4.61 -10.67 8.93
CA THR A 21 6.03 -10.87 9.22
C THR A 21 6.91 -10.76 7.97
N CYS A 22 6.40 -11.13 6.80
CA CYS A 22 7.08 -10.97 5.52
C CYS A 22 7.41 -9.51 5.18
N ASP A 23 8.35 -9.35 4.26
CA ASP A 23 8.68 -8.06 3.68
C ASP A 23 7.81 -7.80 2.45
N LEU A 24 7.45 -6.53 2.24
CA LEU A 24 6.75 -6.05 1.07
C LEU A 24 7.48 -4.84 0.47
N LYS A 25 7.90 -4.99 -0.78
CA LYS A 25 8.49 -3.91 -1.58
C LYS A 25 7.49 -3.48 -2.64
N ILE A 26 7.29 -2.17 -2.77
CA ILE A 26 6.47 -1.56 -3.83
C ILE A 26 7.39 -0.71 -4.70
N SER A 27 7.29 -0.85 -6.01
CA SER A 27 8.14 -0.15 -6.97
C SER A 27 7.33 0.60 -8.02
N ASN A 28 7.82 1.78 -8.40
CA ASN A 28 7.37 2.61 -9.52
C ASN A 28 8.57 2.88 -10.43
N GLY A 29 8.71 2.10 -11.52
CA GLY A 29 9.90 2.13 -12.36
C GLY A 29 11.16 1.80 -11.55
N ASP A 30 12.13 2.71 -11.53
CA ASP A 30 13.41 2.55 -10.83
C ASP A 30 13.33 2.92 -9.33
N GLN A 31 12.21 3.46 -8.86
CA GLN A 31 12.01 3.78 -7.45
C GLN A 31 11.35 2.61 -6.73
N SER A 32 11.86 2.24 -5.56
CA SER A 32 11.28 1.19 -4.72
C SER A 32 11.28 1.61 -3.26
N GLY A 33 10.25 1.22 -2.52
CA GLY A 33 10.09 1.53 -1.10
C GLY A 33 9.64 0.32 -0.28
N ASN A 34 10.03 0.28 0.99
CA ASN A 34 9.51 -0.67 1.94
C ASN A 34 8.09 -0.29 2.35
N ALA A 35 7.13 -1.18 2.15
CA ALA A 35 5.74 -0.90 2.43
C ALA A 35 5.39 -0.79 3.93
N LYS A 36 6.33 -1.10 4.84
CA LYS A 36 6.19 -0.86 6.29
C LYS A 36 6.58 0.56 6.69
N GLU A 37 7.14 1.36 5.78
CA GLU A 37 7.61 2.73 6.02
C GLU A 37 6.83 3.75 5.17
N VAL A 38 6.14 4.69 5.84
CA VAL A 38 5.29 5.70 5.17
C VAL A 38 6.10 6.57 4.21
N TYR A 39 7.31 6.98 4.62
CA TYR A 39 8.15 7.90 3.83
C TYR A 39 8.64 7.27 2.53
N ASP A 40 9.06 6.00 2.57
CA ASP A 40 9.46 5.24 1.39
C ASP A 40 8.34 5.22 0.32
N LEU A 41 7.09 5.01 0.76
CA LEU A 41 5.95 4.97 -0.17
C LEU A 41 5.57 6.35 -0.71
N LEU A 42 5.77 7.43 0.07
CA LEU A 42 5.56 8.80 -0.42
C LEU A 42 6.56 9.16 -1.52
N GLU A 43 7.80 8.66 -1.42
CA GLU A 43 8.86 8.93 -2.39
C GLU A 43 8.65 8.28 -3.76
N LEU A 44 7.80 7.24 -3.83
CA LEU A 44 7.43 6.57 -5.08
C LEU A 44 6.68 7.48 -6.06
N LYS A 45 6.09 8.59 -5.58
CA LYS A 45 5.38 9.59 -6.40
C LYS A 45 4.40 8.95 -7.39
N ALA A 46 3.72 7.88 -6.97
CA ALA A 46 2.87 7.10 -7.85
C ALA A 46 1.58 7.87 -8.16
N MET A 47 1.48 8.39 -9.38
CA MET A 47 0.33 9.16 -9.86
C MET A 47 -0.80 8.23 -10.30
N PRO A 48 -2.04 8.73 -10.48
CA PRO A 48 -3.12 7.93 -11.07
C PRO A 48 -2.66 7.25 -12.37
N ASP A 49 -3.17 6.04 -12.60
CA ASP A 49 -2.88 5.23 -13.78
C ASP A 49 -1.41 4.76 -13.92
N THR A 50 -0.59 4.95 -12.88
CA THR A 50 0.77 4.37 -12.79
C THR A 50 0.70 2.87 -12.51
N GLN A 51 1.53 2.09 -13.21
CA GLN A 51 1.71 0.68 -12.90
C GLN A 51 2.74 0.51 -11.77
N LEU A 52 2.34 -0.18 -10.71
CA LEU A 52 3.22 -0.55 -9.61
C LEU A 52 3.62 -2.02 -9.71
N VAL A 53 4.83 -2.32 -9.24
CA VAL A 53 5.31 -3.69 -9.05
C VAL A 53 5.36 -3.98 -7.55
N LEU A 54 4.74 -5.09 -7.14
CA LEU A 54 4.66 -5.51 -5.76
C LEU A 54 5.41 -6.83 -5.59
N GLU A 55 6.30 -6.89 -4.61
CA GLU A 55 7.10 -8.08 -4.30
C GLU A 55 7.01 -8.36 -2.80
N ALA A 56 6.54 -9.54 -2.44
CA ALA A 56 6.47 -10.01 -1.06
C ALA A 56 7.40 -11.21 -0.83
N ASN A 57 8.11 -11.24 0.29
CA ASN A 57 9.02 -12.33 0.64
C ASN A 57 8.89 -12.72 2.12
N GLY A 58 8.57 -13.98 2.38
CA GLY A 58 8.42 -14.54 3.73
C GLY A 58 7.27 -15.54 3.81
N ASP A 59 7.08 -16.12 4.99
CA ASP A 59 6.17 -17.24 5.22
C ASP A 59 4.68 -16.89 5.02
N ASP A 60 4.32 -15.63 5.25
CA ASP A 60 2.96 -15.11 5.08
C ASP A 60 2.80 -14.20 3.84
N ALA A 61 3.78 -14.19 2.94
CA ALA A 61 3.81 -13.34 1.74
C ALA A 61 2.60 -13.53 0.82
N SER A 62 2.09 -14.76 0.68
CA SER A 62 0.91 -15.02 -0.16
C SER A 62 -0.36 -14.37 0.42
N LYS A 63 -0.54 -14.44 1.74
CA LYS A 63 -1.71 -13.84 2.42
C LYS A 63 -1.67 -12.32 2.37
N LEU A 64 -0.50 -11.76 2.65
CA LEU A 64 -0.24 -10.33 2.49
C LEU A 64 -0.59 -9.87 1.06
N MET A 65 -0.12 -10.60 0.04
CA MET A 65 -0.35 -10.23 -1.36
C MET A 65 -1.85 -10.27 -1.71
N GLU A 66 -2.58 -11.29 -1.25
CA GLU A 66 -4.04 -11.36 -1.43
C GLU A 66 -4.75 -10.14 -0.82
N GLU A 67 -4.40 -9.75 0.40
CA GLU A 67 -5.02 -8.59 1.08
C GLU A 67 -4.67 -7.27 0.39
N ILE A 68 -3.42 -7.09 -0.02
CA ILE A 68 -2.98 -5.90 -0.74
C ILE A 68 -3.66 -5.79 -2.10
N VAL A 69 -3.77 -6.88 -2.87
CA VAL A 69 -4.50 -6.87 -4.16
C VAL A 69 -5.96 -6.48 -3.94
N GLN A 70 -6.63 -7.06 -2.95
CA GLN A 70 -8.01 -6.70 -2.61
C GLN A 70 -8.15 -5.22 -2.22
N PHE A 71 -7.18 -4.68 -1.49
CA PHE A 71 -7.11 -3.26 -1.15
C PHE A 71 -7.11 -2.39 -2.43
N PHE A 72 -6.21 -2.67 -3.40
CA PHE A 72 -6.17 -1.99 -4.70
C PHE A 72 -7.45 -2.16 -5.53
N GLU A 73 -7.99 -3.39 -5.64
CA GLU A 73 -9.20 -3.69 -6.42
C GLU A 73 -10.46 -3.02 -5.87
N SER A 74 -10.54 -2.85 -4.55
CA SER A 74 -11.67 -2.16 -3.90
C SER A 74 -11.66 -0.64 -4.14
N GLY A 75 -10.61 -0.10 -4.78
CA GLY A 75 -10.36 1.33 -4.87
C GLY A 75 -10.20 1.96 -3.49
N TYR A 76 -9.77 1.17 -2.50
CA TYR A 76 -9.57 1.53 -1.09
C TYR A 76 -10.81 2.03 -0.34
N LYS A 77 -12.02 1.96 -0.94
CA LYS A 77 -13.27 2.51 -0.39
C LYS A 77 -13.68 1.91 0.96
N LYS A 78 -13.42 0.62 1.14
CA LYS A 78 -13.75 -0.12 2.37
C LYS A 78 -13.02 0.44 3.61
N PHE A 79 -11.92 1.15 3.38
CA PHE A 79 -11.07 1.71 4.42
C PHE A 79 -11.29 3.22 4.59
N GLU A 80 -12.20 3.83 3.81
CA GLU A 80 -12.57 5.23 3.97
C GLU A 80 -13.53 5.47 5.15
N GLU A 81 -14.37 4.50 5.48
CA GLU A 81 -15.34 4.61 6.59
C GLU A 81 -14.70 4.55 7.99
N LEU A 82 -13.47 4.07 8.11
CA LEU A 82 -12.78 3.92 9.40
C LEU A 82 -12.03 5.17 9.86
N SER A 83 -11.77 6.14 8.97
CA SER A 83 -11.06 7.39 9.31
C SER A 83 -11.98 8.58 9.57
N ASP A 84 -13.29 8.43 9.37
CA ASP A 84 -14.30 9.46 9.65
C ASP A 84 -14.89 9.34 11.08
N LEU A 85 -14.33 8.46 11.91
CA LEU A 85 -14.58 8.48 13.34
C LEU A 85 -13.80 9.64 13.96
N PRO A 86 -14.46 10.60 14.62
CA PRO A 86 -13.77 11.68 15.32
C PRO A 86 -12.88 11.10 16.43
N ASP A 87 -11.71 11.72 16.61
CA ASP A 87 -10.70 11.43 17.65
C ASP A 87 -11.30 11.26 19.07
#